data_AF-A0A217EF42-F1
#
_entry.id   AF-A0A217EF42-F1
#
_cell.length_a   1.000
_cell.length_b   1.000
_cell.length_c   1.000
_cell.angle_alpha   90.00
_cell.angle_beta   90.00
_cell.angle_gamma   90.00
#
_symmetry.space_group_name_H-M   'P 1'
#
loop_
_entity.id
_entity.type
_entity.pdbx_description
1 polymer ?
#
loop_
_entity_poly.entity_id
_entity_poly.type
_entity_poly.pdbx_seq_one_letter_code
_entity_poly.pdbx_strand_id
1 'polypeptide(L)'
;MNITIYLMRGIFLTFVSLILIVLVVELLFWNYLYNHSQIFGDIAGYLVLLIGFIGIGYLNARGDNNANLPGKALYIHLVLTLLLFISDLIMSKENIIIITLRFVGYFITLQIGVHIYNKKHKI
;
A
#
# COMPACT_ATOMS: atom_id res chain seq x y z
N MET A 1 8.51 19.64 -13.40
CA MET A 1 9.14 19.15 -12.16
C MET A 1 10.19 18.12 -12.54
N ASN A 2 11.38 18.13 -11.92
CA ASN A 2 12.41 17.12 -12.20
C ASN A 2 11.86 15.71 -11.87
N ILE A 3 12.09 14.75 -12.75
CA ILE A 3 11.57 13.38 -12.64
C ILE A 3 12.03 12.70 -11.36
N THR A 4 13.25 12.96 -10.92
CA THR A 4 13.82 12.45 -9.67
C THR A 4 13.06 12.98 -8.47
N ILE A 5 12.76 14.29 -8.44
CA ILE A 5 11.99 14.93 -7.36
C ILE A 5 10.56 14.36 -7.32
N TYR A 6 9.97 14.10 -8.48
CA TYR A 6 8.66 13.46 -8.58
C TYR A 6 8.65 12.05 -7.99
N LEU A 7 9.61 11.20 -8.40
CA LEU A 7 9.73 9.83 -7.91
C LEU A 7 10.02 9.79 -6.40
N MET A 8 10.95 10.60 -5.90
CA MET A 8 11.24 10.68 -4.47
C MET A 8 10.01 11.10 -3.66
N ARG A 9 9.27 12.11 -4.13
CA ARG A 9 8.04 12.54 -3.48
C ARG A 9 6.98 11.45 -3.50
N GLY A 10 6.81 10.75 -4.63
CA GLY A 10 5.86 9.65 -4.76
C GLY A 10 6.18 8.49 -3.81
N ILE A 11 7.45 8.08 -3.75
CA ILE A 11 7.93 7.06 -2.81
C ILE A 11 7.67 7.50 -1.37
N PHE A 12 8.07 8.71 -1.00
CA PHE A 12 7.90 9.22 0.35
C PHE A 12 6.43 9.30 0.79
N LEU A 13 5.56 9.87 -0.05
CA LEU A 13 4.14 10.00 0.27
C LEU A 13 3.44 8.64 0.36
N THR A 14 3.79 7.71 -0.53
CA THR A 14 3.26 6.34 -0.47
C THR A 14 3.72 5.63 0.80
N PHE A 15 5.00 5.77 1.16
CA PHE A 15 5.55 5.22 2.39
C PHE A 15 4.81 5.71 3.63
N VAL A 16 4.68 7.03 3.77
CA VAL A 16 3.97 7.66 4.89
C VAL A 16 2.51 7.20 4.92
N SER A 17 1.85 7.12 3.78
CA SER A 17 0.46 6.66 3.69
C SER A 17 0.30 5.20 4.13
N LEU A 18 1.23 4.32 3.74
CA LEU A 18 1.24 2.91 4.16
C LEU A 18 1.47 2.78 5.67
N ILE A 19 2.38 3.57 6.24
CA ILE A 19 2.58 3.59 7.70
C ILE A 19 1.31 4.05 8.40
N LEU A 20 0.70 5.13 7.94
CA LEU A 20 -0.49 5.70 8.58
C LEU A 20 -1.67 4.72 8.56
N ILE A 21 -1.94 4.05 7.43
CA ILE A 21 -3.04 3.10 7.36
C ILE A 21 -2.79 1.87 8.24
N VAL A 22 -1.56 1.37 8.27
CA VAL A 22 -1.18 0.25 9.16
C VAL A 22 -1.33 0.66 10.62
N LEU A 23 -0.86 1.86 10.99
CA LEU A 23 -0.98 2.38 12.35
C LEU A 23 -2.46 2.53 12.77
N VAL A 24 -3.31 3.03 11.88
CA VAL A 24 -4.76 3.13 12.13
C VAL A 24 -5.38 1.75 12.36
N VAL A 25 -5.00 0.77 11.54
CA VAL A 25 -5.49 -0.61 11.65
C VAL A 25 -5.04 -1.25 12.96
N GLU A 26 -3.76 -1.12 13.27
CA GLU A 26 -3.14 -1.62 14.50
C GLU A 26 -3.84 -1.05 15.74
N LEU A 27 -4.02 0.28 15.82
CA LEU A 27 -4.58 0.92 17.01
C LEU A 27 -6.07 0.67 17.19
N LEU A 28 -6.85 0.83 16.11
CA LEU A 28 -8.31 0.83 16.22
C LEU A 28 -8.92 -0.57 16.10
N PHE A 29 -8.33 -1.45 15.28
CA PHE A 29 -8.95 -2.73 14.95
C PHE A 29 -8.25 -3.89 15.63
N TRP A 30 -6.93 -3.98 15.55
CA TRP A 30 -6.19 -5.09 16.13
C TRP A 30 -5.83 -4.93 17.60
N ASN A 31 -5.75 -3.70 18.12
CA ASN A 31 -5.60 -3.47 19.55
C ASN A 31 -6.95 -3.21 20.22
N TYR A 32 -7.70 -2.18 19.79
CA TYR A 32 -8.93 -1.82 20.48
C TYR A 32 -10.08 -2.82 20.23
N LEU A 33 -10.46 -3.04 18.97
CA LEU A 33 -11.62 -3.88 18.65
C LEU A 33 -11.37 -5.36 18.93
N TYR A 34 -10.17 -5.86 18.67
CA TYR A 34 -9.77 -7.25 18.95
C TYR A 34 -9.93 -7.62 20.44
N ASN A 35 -9.58 -6.71 21.35
CA ASN A 35 -9.76 -6.91 22.79
C ASN A 35 -11.23 -7.09 23.21
N HIS A 36 -12.18 -6.65 22.37
CA HIS A 36 -13.61 -6.82 22.59
C HIS A 36 -14.18 -7.99 21.78
N SER A 37 -13.71 -8.15 20.55
CA SER A 37 -14.00 -9.30 19.70
C SER A 37 -12.94 -9.47 18.62
N GLN A 38 -12.09 -10.48 18.80
CA GLN A 38 -11.01 -10.85 17.89
C GLN A 38 -11.47 -10.98 16.43
N ILE A 39 -12.52 -11.76 16.18
CA ILE A 39 -13.00 -12.02 14.80
C ILE A 39 -13.45 -10.73 14.11
N PHE A 40 -14.19 -9.87 14.82
CA PHE A 40 -14.62 -8.60 14.24
C PHE A 40 -13.45 -7.64 14.04
N GLY A 41 -12.49 -7.60 14.97
CA GLY A 41 -11.24 -6.84 14.85
C GLY A 41 -10.46 -7.21 13.60
N ASP A 42 -10.24 -8.51 13.39
CA ASP A 42 -9.48 -9.01 12.24
C ASP A 42 -10.17 -8.67 10.92
N ILE A 43 -11.46 -9.01 10.78
CA ILE A 43 -12.21 -8.78 9.54
C ILE A 43 -12.25 -7.28 9.19
N ALA A 44 -12.58 -6.43 10.16
CA ALA A 44 -12.68 -5.00 9.93
C ALA A 44 -11.31 -4.37 9.64
N GLY A 45 -10.26 -4.79 10.34
CA GLY A 45 -8.89 -4.34 10.10
C GLY A 45 -8.40 -4.68 8.69
N TYR A 46 -8.62 -5.92 8.24
CA TYR A 46 -8.26 -6.33 6.88
C TYR A 46 -9.05 -5.60 5.80
N LEU A 47 -10.34 -5.32 6.02
CA LEU A 47 -11.14 -4.52 5.09
C LEU A 47 -10.62 -3.08 4.98
N VAL A 48 -10.26 -2.45 6.11
CA VAL A 48 -9.70 -1.10 6.11
C VAL A 48 -8.33 -1.07 5.43
N LEU A 49 -7.46 -2.05 5.67
CA LEU A 49 -6.20 -2.18 4.94
C LEU A 49 -6.43 -2.29 3.43
N LEU A 50 -7.36 -3.15 3.02
CA LEU A 50 -7.64 -3.39 1.61
C LEU A 50 -8.16 -2.12 0.93
N ILE A 51 -9.15 -1.45 1.52
CA ILE A 51 -9.71 -0.20 0.99
C ILE A 51 -8.64 0.90 1.00
N GLY A 52 -7.85 1.01 2.07
CA GLY A 52 -6.78 1.99 2.20
C GLY A 52 -5.72 1.84 1.12
N PHE A 53 -5.28 0.60 0.83
CA PHE A 53 -4.27 0.33 -0.19
C PHE A 53 -4.81 0.61 -1.60
N ILE A 54 -6.07 0.25 -1.88
CA ILE A 54 -6.73 0.64 -3.14
C ILE A 54 -6.75 2.17 -3.26
N GLY A 55 -7.11 2.88 -2.19
CA GLY A 55 -7.13 4.34 -2.14
C GLY A 55 -5.76 4.98 -2.42
N ILE A 56 -4.71 4.46 -1.79
CA ILE A 56 -3.31 4.91 -2.02
C ILE A 56 -2.93 4.71 -3.48
N GLY A 57 -3.18 3.53 -4.05
CA GLY A 57 -2.89 3.24 -5.45
C GLY A 57 -3.64 4.18 -6.41
N TYR A 58 -4.91 4.45 -6.13
CA TYR A 58 -5.73 5.38 -6.90
C TYR A 58 -5.20 6.82 -6.85
N LEU A 59 -4.82 7.30 -5.66
CA LEU A 59 -4.27 8.65 -5.47
C LEU A 59 -2.90 8.81 -6.12
N ASN A 60 -2.06 7.78 -6.07
CA ASN A 60 -0.77 7.75 -6.77
C ASN A 60 -0.94 7.86 -8.28
N ALA A 61 -1.87 7.10 -8.86
CA ALA A 61 -2.20 7.20 -10.28
C ALA A 61 -2.77 8.58 -10.65
N ARG A 62 -3.57 9.18 -9.76
CA ARG A 62 -4.08 10.54 -9.94
C ARG A 62 -2.99 11.62 -9.95
N GLY A 63 -1.97 11.46 -9.10
CA GLY A 63 -0.82 12.36 -9.07
C GLY A 63 0.02 12.33 -10.35
N ASP A 64 -0.08 11.24 -11.12
CA ASP A 64 0.74 10.92 -12.29
C ASP A 64 0.38 11.70 -13.56
N ASN A 65 -0.79 12.34 -13.61
CA ASN A 65 -1.25 13.13 -14.75
C ASN A 65 -0.30 14.28 -15.14
N ASN A 66 0.64 14.68 -14.27
CA ASN A 66 1.51 15.84 -14.50
C ASN A 66 2.86 15.52 -15.14
N ALA A 67 3.21 14.25 -15.38
CA ALA A 67 4.50 13.93 -15.98
C ALA A 67 4.44 12.64 -16.80
N ASN A 68 4.54 12.79 -18.13
CA ASN A 68 4.47 11.78 -19.20
C ASN A 68 5.45 10.58 -19.05
N LEU A 69 5.37 9.75 -18.01
CA LEU A 69 5.79 8.35 -18.15
C LEU A 69 4.70 7.39 -17.72
N PRO A 70 4.28 6.48 -18.61
CA PRO A 70 3.52 5.32 -18.20
C PRO A 70 4.35 4.46 -17.24
N GLY A 71 3.71 3.90 -16.22
CA GLY A 71 4.32 2.91 -15.31
C GLY A 71 5.05 3.45 -14.07
N LYS A 72 4.98 4.75 -13.76
CA LYS A 72 5.62 5.29 -12.54
C LYS A 72 4.96 4.80 -11.26
N ALA A 73 3.63 4.75 -11.20
CA ALA A 73 2.93 4.17 -10.05
C ALA A 73 3.37 2.72 -9.80
N LEU A 74 3.57 1.94 -10.88
CA LEU A 74 4.11 0.58 -10.79
C LEU A 74 5.51 0.57 -10.18
N TYR A 75 6.41 1.43 -10.67
CA TYR A 75 7.76 1.55 -10.13
C TYR A 75 7.77 1.94 -8.64
N ILE A 76 6.98 2.95 -8.26
CA ILE A 76 6.85 3.39 -6.87
C ILE A 76 6.38 2.23 -6.00
N HIS A 77 5.30 1.55 -6.38
CA HIS A 77 4.76 0.43 -5.61
C HIS A 77 5.75 -0.73 -5.55
N LEU A 78 6.43 -1.07 -6.63
CA LEU A 78 7.40 -2.16 -6.66
C LEU A 78 8.55 -1.88 -5.68
N VAL A 79 9.17 -0.70 -5.79
CA VAL A 79 10.29 -0.30 -4.92
C VAL A 79 9.87 -0.32 -3.45
N LEU A 80 8.73 0.26 -3.13
CA LEU A 80 8.22 0.29 -1.75
C LEU A 80 7.92 -1.09 -1.21
N THR A 81 7.18 -1.90 -1.97
CA THR A 81 6.76 -3.21 -1.50
C THR A 81 7.97 -4.12 -1.32
N LEU A 82 8.99 -3.99 -2.17
CA LEU A 82 10.24 -4.75 -2.09
C LEU A 82 11.11 -4.30 -0.91
N LEU A 83 11.20 -2.99 -0.64
CA LEU A 83 11.90 -2.48 0.54
C LEU A 83 11.24 -2.93 1.85
N LEU A 84 9.92 -2.87 1.92
CA LEU A 84 9.18 -3.34 3.09
C LEU A 84 9.30 -4.86 3.24
N PHE A 85 9.23 -5.61 2.14
CA PHE A 85 9.44 -7.06 2.13
C PHE A 85 10.82 -7.44 2.67
N ILE A 86 11.88 -6.79 2.19
CA ILE A 86 13.25 -7.04 2.68
C ILE A 86 13.36 -6.68 4.16
N SER A 87 12.77 -5.56 4.58
CA SER A 87 12.78 -5.14 5.99
C SER A 87 12.08 -6.17 6.88
N ASP A 88 10.93 -6.68 6.45
CA ASP A 88 10.17 -7.68 7.20
C ASP A 88 10.87 -9.04 7.22
N LEU A 89 11.54 -9.45 6.13
CA LEU A 89 12.39 -10.65 6.12
C LEU A 89 13.53 -10.59 7.13
N ILE A 90 14.09 -9.39 7.39
CA ILE A 90 15.18 -9.21 8.34
C ILE A 90 14.66 -9.17 9.77
N MET A 91 13.50 -8.54 10.01
CA MET A 91 12.99 -8.27 11.36
C MET A 91 11.99 -9.30 11.89
N SER A 92 11.25 -9.97 11.00
CA SER A 92 10.21 -10.91 11.37
C SER A 92 10.75 -12.32 11.61
N LYS A 93 10.08 -13.04 12.51
CA LYS A 93 10.28 -14.49 12.71
C LYS A 93 9.22 -15.32 11.99
N GLU A 94 8.35 -14.68 11.21
CA GLU A 94 7.32 -15.38 10.45
C GLU A 94 7.89 -16.23 9.31
N ASN A 95 7.09 -17.18 8.84
CA ASN A 95 7.43 -18.02 7.70
C ASN A 95 7.57 -17.17 6.42
N ILE A 96 8.65 -17.37 5.67
CA ILE A 96 8.94 -16.67 4.41
C ILE A 96 7.78 -16.74 3.39
N ILE A 97 7.04 -17.85 3.35
CA ILE A 97 5.87 -18.02 2.47
C ILE A 97 4.76 -17.04 2.86
N ILE A 98 4.50 -16.90 4.17
CA ILE A 98 3.47 -15.99 4.69
C ILE A 98 3.85 -14.54 4.39
N ILE A 99 5.11 -14.18 4.66
CA ILE A 99 5.66 -12.85 4.34
C ILE A 99 5.50 -12.56 2.84
N THR A 100 5.89 -13.51 1.99
CA THR A 100 5.79 -13.36 0.53
C THR A 100 4.34 -13.15 0.08
N LEU A 101 3.40 -13.97 0.55
CA LEU A 101 1.98 -13.83 0.20
C LEU A 101 1.41 -12.48 0.63
N ARG A 102 1.80 -12.00 1.82
CA ARG A 102 1.38 -10.70 2.35
C ARG A 102 1.82 -9.55 1.44
N PHE A 103 3.11 -9.50 1.09
CA PHE A 103 3.65 -8.43 0.26
C PHE A 103 3.20 -8.51 -1.20
N VAL A 104 3.00 -9.72 -1.74
CA VAL A 104 2.36 -9.89 -3.05
C VAL A 104 0.93 -9.36 -3.02
N GLY A 105 0.16 -9.69 -1.97
CA GLY A 105 -1.19 -9.17 -1.77
C GLY A 105 -1.21 -7.65 -1.72
N TYR A 106 -0.32 -7.04 -0.92
CA TYR A 106 -0.16 -5.59 -0.82
C TYR A 106 0.12 -4.93 -2.16
N PHE A 107 1.05 -5.47 -2.94
CA PHE A 107 1.36 -4.97 -4.27
C PHE A 107 0.14 -5.05 -5.21
N ILE A 108 -0.55 -6.19 -5.25
CA ILE A 108 -1.75 -6.38 -6.08
C ILE A 108 -2.83 -5.36 -5.71
N THR A 109 -3.11 -5.17 -4.42
CA THR A 109 -4.12 -4.22 -3.96
C THR A 109 -3.80 -2.78 -4.35
N LEU A 110 -2.53 -2.37 -4.27
CA LEU A 110 -2.08 -1.07 -4.77
C LEU A 110 -2.29 -0.94 -6.29
N GLN A 111 -1.99 -1.97 -7.08
CA GLN A 111 -2.22 -1.94 -8.54
C GLN A 111 -3.69 -1.93 -8.91
N ILE A 112 -4.57 -2.55 -8.12
CA ILE A 112 -6.02 -2.45 -8.31
C ILE A 112 -6.46 -0.98 -8.22
N GLY A 113 -5.95 -0.22 -7.25
CA GLY A 113 -6.22 1.21 -7.13
C GLY A 113 -5.81 2.00 -8.39
N VAL A 114 -4.62 1.72 -8.91
CA VAL A 114 -4.12 2.32 -10.16
C VAL A 114 -5.05 1.97 -11.33
N HIS A 115 -5.41 0.70 -11.46
CA HIS A 115 -6.27 0.22 -12.54
C HIS A 115 -7.64 0.90 -12.52
N ILE A 116 -8.25 1.05 -11.34
CA ILE A 116 -9.53 1.75 -11.17
C ILE A 116 -9.41 3.20 -11.64
N TYR A 117 -8.33 3.89 -11.29
CA TYR A 117 -8.10 5.27 -11.72
C TYR A 117 -7.97 5.38 -13.25
N ASN A 118 -7.08 4.57 -13.83
CA ASN A 118 -6.79 4.56 -15.26
C ASN A 118 -8.05 4.25 -16.08
N LYS A 119 -8.80 3.21 -15.69
CA LYS A 119 -10.06 2.84 -16.32
C LYS A 119 -11.10 3.97 -16.26
N LYS A 120 -11.20 4.67 -15.13
CA LYS A 120 -12.14 5.80 -14.97
C LYS A 120 -11.77 6.99 -15.86
N HIS A 121 -10.49 7.21 -16.13
CA HIS A 121 -9.99 8.35 -16.90
C HIS A 121 -9.58 8.00 -18.35
N LYS A 122 -9.80 6.76 -18.78
CA LYS A 122 -9.42 6.25 -20.12
C LYS A 122 -7.92 6.45 -20.44
N ILE A 123 -7.08 6.26 -19.42
CA ILE A 123 -5.61 6.30 -19.51
C ILE A 123 -5.09 4.86 -19.57
#